data_AF-A0A946SKT4-F1
#
_entry.id   AF-A0A946SKT4-F1
#
_cell.length_a   1.000
_cell.length_b   1.000
_cell.length_c   1.000
_cell.angle_alpha   90.00
_cell.angle_beta   90.00
_cell.angle_gamma   90.00
#
_symmetry.space_group_name_H-M   'P 1'
#
loop_
_entity.id
_entity.type
_entity.pdbx_description
1 polymer ?
#
loop_
_entity_poly.entity_id
_entity_poly.type
_entity_poly.pdbx_seq_one_letter_code
_entity_poly.pdbx_strand_id
1 'polypeptide(L)'
;MSEAVRTIEKLSTPAILMPEETVDVSDAPPTEWMEARARTLPVGGWRPKTLLSHAVDGMIWGRFDDDGTLTLPPEDAGVPTLDWQTLWSVRLFGEDGEWMLWRNGGKWTARTIRE
;
A
#
# COMPACT_ATOMS: atom_id res chain seq x y z
N MET A 1 35.44 2.18 17.11
CA MET A 1 34.04 2.22 16.63
C MET A 1 33.16 2.51 17.84
N SER A 2 32.35 3.56 17.78
CA SER A 2 31.54 4.05 18.91
C SER A 2 30.40 3.08 19.26
N GLU A 3 30.05 2.96 20.53
CA GLU A 3 28.92 2.20 21.06
C GLU A 3 27.60 2.54 20.35
N ALA A 4 27.46 3.79 19.86
CA ALA A 4 26.33 4.24 19.06
C ALA A 4 26.15 3.47 17.74
N VAL A 5 27.23 2.99 17.12
CA VAL A 5 27.16 2.22 15.86
C VAL A 5 26.61 0.80 16.11
N ARG A 6 26.96 0.18 17.25
CA ARG A 6 26.45 -1.14 17.64
C ARG A 6 24.97 -1.11 18.04
N THR A 7 24.47 0.02 18.52
CA THR A 7 23.06 0.20 18.89
C THR A 7 22.15 0.32 17.66
N ILE A 8 22.64 0.92 16.56
CA ILE A 8 21.86 1.07 15.32
C ILE A 8 21.63 -0.29 14.63
N GLU A 9 22.63 -1.18 14.62
CA GLU A 9 22.49 -2.53 14.05
C GLU A 9 21.51 -3.43 14.81
N LYS A 10 21.18 -3.09 16.06
CA LYS A 10 20.35 -3.93 16.95
C LYS A 10 18.85 -3.59 16.93
N LEU A 11 18.44 -2.56 16.17
CA LEU A 11 17.09 -1.99 16.22
C LEU A 11 16.23 -2.22 14.97
N SER A 12 16.74 -2.86 13.91
CA SER A 12 15.92 -3.20 12.75
C SER A 12 15.85 -4.71 12.56
N THR A 13 14.69 -5.31 12.85
CA THR A 13 14.34 -6.57 12.19
C THR A 13 14.36 -6.30 10.68
N PRO A 14 15.15 -7.04 9.88
CA PRO A 14 15.20 -6.79 8.45
C PRO A 14 13.84 -7.09 7.84
N ALA A 15 13.30 -6.14 7.05
CA ALA A 15 12.04 -6.33 6.36
C ALA A 15 12.12 -7.57 5.45
N ILE A 16 11.11 -8.43 5.55
CA ILE A 16 10.99 -9.64 4.74
C ILE A 16 10.21 -9.27 3.48
N LEU A 17 10.92 -9.29 2.36
CA LEU A 17 10.35 -9.07 1.05
C LEU A 17 9.73 -10.36 0.52
N MET A 18 8.40 -10.40 0.42
CA MET A 18 7.72 -11.51 -0.23
C MET A 18 7.96 -11.46 -1.76
N PRO A 19 7.78 -12.58 -2.48
CA PRO A 19 7.90 -12.63 -3.93
C PRO A 19 7.00 -11.60 -4.62
N GLU A 20 7.44 -11.14 -5.78
CA GLU A 20 6.65 -10.26 -6.63
C GLU A 20 5.54 -11.04 -7.34
N GLU A 21 4.38 -10.41 -7.46
CA GLU A 21 3.23 -10.91 -8.20
C GLU A 21 2.87 -9.92 -9.31
N THR A 22 2.50 -10.43 -10.50
CA THR A 22 1.86 -9.58 -11.51
C THR A 22 0.38 -9.48 -11.17
N VAL A 23 -0.15 -8.27 -11.16
CA VAL A 23 -1.53 -7.98 -10.78
C VAL A 23 -2.29 -7.43 -11.98
N ASP A 24 -3.51 -7.91 -12.20
CA ASP A 24 -4.46 -7.27 -13.10
C ASP A 24 -5.43 -6.42 -12.27
N VAL A 25 -5.57 -5.15 -12.66
CA VAL A 25 -6.44 -4.18 -11.99
C VAL A 25 -7.59 -3.72 -12.89
N SER A 26 -7.71 -4.28 -14.09
CA SER A 26 -8.63 -3.78 -15.12
C SER A 26 -10.11 -4.11 -14.85
N ASP A 27 -10.40 -5.04 -13.94
CA ASP A 27 -11.76 -5.54 -13.71
C ASP A 27 -12.62 -4.64 -12.79
N ALA A 28 -12.05 -3.62 -12.15
CA ALA A 28 -12.80 -2.77 -11.21
C ALA A 28 -12.21 -1.35 -11.05
N PRO A 29 -13.03 -0.37 -10.64
CA PRO A 29 -12.56 0.94 -10.20
C PRO A 29 -11.52 0.82 -9.07
N PRO A 30 -10.57 1.76 -8.94
CA PRO A 30 -9.47 1.60 -7.99
C PRO A 30 -9.92 1.46 -6.53
N THR A 31 -10.92 2.23 -6.09
CA THR A 31 -11.47 2.14 -4.73
C THR A 31 -12.00 0.75 -4.44
N GLU A 32 -12.90 0.22 -5.28
CA GLU A 32 -13.49 -1.12 -5.11
C GLU A 32 -12.43 -2.22 -5.15
N TRP A 33 -11.47 -2.10 -6.06
CA TRP A 33 -10.36 -3.04 -6.17
C TRP A 33 -9.51 -3.04 -4.89
N MET A 34 -9.19 -1.88 -4.34
CA MET A 34 -8.41 -1.74 -3.11
C MET A 34 -9.14 -2.28 -1.88
N GLU A 35 -10.45 -2.06 -1.78
CA GLU A 35 -11.27 -2.64 -0.72
C GLU A 35 -11.31 -4.18 -0.82
N ALA A 36 -11.52 -4.72 -2.02
CA ALA A 36 -11.47 -6.15 -2.26
C ALA A 36 -10.09 -6.73 -1.93
N ARG A 37 -9.02 -6.02 -2.28
CA ARG A 37 -7.65 -6.41 -1.93
C ARG A 37 -7.43 -6.36 -0.42
N ALA A 38 -7.86 -5.30 0.27
CA ALA A 38 -7.75 -5.17 1.72
C ALA A 38 -8.49 -6.29 2.48
N ARG A 39 -9.60 -6.79 1.94
CA ARG A 39 -10.37 -7.92 2.50
C ARG A 39 -9.75 -9.29 2.20
N THR A 40 -8.92 -9.43 1.16
CA THR A 40 -8.32 -10.72 0.72
C THR A 40 -6.85 -10.89 1.13
N LEU A 41 -6.14 -9.79 1.37
CA LEU A 41 -4.81 -9.76 1.98
C LEU A 41 -4.65 -10.32 3.41
N PRO A 42 -5.70 -10.52 4.24
CA PRO A 42 -5.62 -11.16 5.55
C PRO A 42 -4.87 -12.51 5.63
N VAL A 43 -3.54 -12.49 5.68
CA VAL A 43 -2.72 -13.69 5.89
C VAL A 43 -1.92 -13.52 7.19
N GLY A 44 -2.33 -14.24 8.23
CA GLY A 44 -1.68 -14.23 9.54
C GLY A 44 -2.05 -13.04 10.43
N GLY A 45 -3.27 -12.50 10.32
CA GLY A 45 -3.79 -11.45 11.20
C GLY A 45 -3.58 -10.01 10.69
N TRP A 46 -2.65 -9.81 9.76
CA TRP A 46 -2.40 -8.50 9.15
C TRP A 46 -3.63 -7.95 8.41
N ARG A 47 -3.90 -6.65 8.60
CA ARG A 47 -4.95 -5.88 7.92
C ARG A 47 -4.37 -4.51 7.55
N PRO A 48 -4.59 -4.01 6.33
CA PRO A 48 -4.27 -2.63 6.05
C PRO A 48 -5.20 -1.69 6.82
N LYS A 49 -4.65 -0.60 7.31
CA LYS A 49 -5.32 0.49 8.04
C LYS A 49 -5.25 1.80 7.28
N THR A 50 -4.18 2.02 6.51
CA THR A 50 -4.00 3.24 5.72
C THR A 50 -3.58 2.94 4.30
N LEU A 51 -3.92 3.87 3.42
CA LEU A 51 -3.53 3.89 2.03
C LEU A 51 -2.68 5.12 1.76
N LEU A 52 -1.62 4.94 0.97
CA LEU A 52 -0.89 6.03 0.34
C LEU A 52 -0.66 5.69 -1.13
N SER A 53 -0.94 6.63 -2.01
CA SER A 53 -0.73 6.45 -3.44
C SER A 53 -0.09 7.68 -4.07
N HIS A 54 0.79 7.43 -5.02
CA HIS A 54 1.37 8.46 -5.88
C HIS A 54 0.67 8.42 -7.22
N ALA A 55 0.22 9.57 -7.69
CA ALA A 55 -0.40 9.80 -8.97
C ALA A 55 0.32 10.92 -9.72
N VAL A 56 0.05 11.04 -11.02
CA VAL A 56 0.60 12.13 -11.86
C VAL A 56 0.22 13.51 -11.33
N ASP A 57 -0.98 13.64 -10.75
CA ASP A 57 -1.61 14.87 -10.28
C ASP A 57 -1.47 15.09 -8.77
N GLY A 58 -0.80 14.19 -8.05
CA GLY A 58 -0.47 14.39 -6.64
C GLY A 58 -0.41 13.12 -5.81
N MET A 59 -0.50 13.31 -4.50
CA MET A 59 -0.52 12.23 -3.53
C MET A 59 -1.94 12.02 -3.02
N ILE A 60 -2.35 10.76 -2.94
CA ILE A 60 -3.66 10.37 -2.44
C ILE A 60 -3.45 9.53 -1.18
N TRP A 61 -4.25 9.78 -0.15
CA TRP A 61 -4.22 9.00 1.08
C TRP A 61 -5.62 8.62 1.50
N GLY A 62 -5.74 7.60 2.33
CA GLY A 62 -7.02 7.12 2.83
C GLY A 62 -6.85 6.24 4.06
N ARG A 63 -7.98 5.90 4.68
CA ARG A 63 -8.04 5.01 5.85
C ARG A 63 -9.02 3.89 5.57
N PHE A 64 -8.63 2.68 5.92
CA PHE A 64 -9.55 1.54 5.94
C PHE A 64 -10.25 1.47 7.28
N ASP A 65 -11.56 1.26 7.26
CA ASP A 65 -12.33 0.85 8.43
C ASP A 65 -12.18 -0.66 8.69
N ASP A 66 -12.63 -1.13 9.84
CA ASP A 66 -12.43 -2.53 10.27
C ASP A 66 -13.13 -3.55 9.36
N ASP A 67 -14.15 -3.13 8.62
CA ASP A 67 -14.84 -3.94 7.63
C ASP A 67 -14.13 -3.96 6.25
N GLY A 68 -13.06 -3.19 6.09
CA GLY A 68 -12.29 -3.06 4.86
C GLY A 68 -12.80 -1.99 3.89
N THR A 69 -13.75 -1.15 4.30
CA THR A 69 -14.21 0.01 3.52
C THR A 69 -13.12 1.10 3.50
N LEU A 70 -12.86 1.69 2.34
CA LEU A 70 -11.86 2.74 2.15
C LEU A 70 -12.50 4.12 2.22
N THR A 71 -12.14 4.89 3.25
CA THR A 71 -12.50 6.30 3.35
C THR A 71 -11.38 7.17 2.79
N LEU A 72 -11.70 7.96 1.77
CA LEU A 72 -10.83 9.01 1.23
C LEU A 72 -11.16 10.38 1.85
N PRO A 73 -10.23 11.35 1.79
CA PRO A 73 -10.51 12.75 2.08
C PRO A 73 -11.70 13.28 1.25
N PRO A 74 -12.45 14.26 1.78
CA PRO A 74 -13.53 14.89 1.03
C PRO A 74 -12.99 15.62 -0.21
N GLU A 75 -13.83 15.80 -1.23
CA GLU A 75 -13.42 16.39 -2.52
C GLU A 75 -12.81 17.79 -2.39
N ASP A 76 -13.24 18.57 -1.40
CA ASP A 76 -12.75 19.92 -1.13
C ASP A 76 -11.38 19.96 -0.44
N ALA A 77 -10.84 18.81 -0.03
CA ALA A 77 -9.50 18.70 0.56
C ALA A 77 -8.36 18.90 -0.46
N GLY A 78 -8.68 19.03 -1.76
CA GLY A 78 -7.68 19.19 -2.82
C GLY A 78 -6.83 17.94 -3.07
N VAL A 79 -7.33 16.77 -2.66
CA VAL A 79 -6.71 15.48 -2.89
C VAL A 79 -7.18 14.93 -4.23
N PRO A 80 -6.29 14.43 -5.10
CA PRO A 80 -6.70 13.85 -6.37
C PRO A 80 -7.61 12.62 -6.21
N THR A 81 -8.40 12.36 -7.24
CA THR A 81 -9.23 11.14 -7.32
C THR A 81 -8.36 9.92 -7.59
N LEU A 82 -8.70 8.79 -6.96
CA LEU A 82 -8.10 7.50 -7.29
C LEU A 82 -8.50 7.08 -8.72
N ASP A 83 -7.54 7.11 -9.65
CA ASP A 83 -7.72 6.69 -11.04
C ASP A 83 -6.52 5.86 -11.53
N TRP A 84 -6.78 4.62 -11.97
CA TRP A 84 -5.74 3.74 -12.49
C TRP A 84 -4.87 4.37 -13.58
N GLN A 85 -5.39 5.30 -14.37
CA GLN A 85 -4.64 5.98 -15.42
C GLN A 85 -3.57 6.94 -14.86
N THR A 86 -3.86 7.61 -13.74
CA THR A 86 -2.96 8.58 -13.11
C THR A 86 -2.05 7.93 -12.07
N LEU A 87 -2.45 6.79 -11.48
CA LEU A 87 -1.69 6.11 -10.44
C LEU A 87 -0.36 5.52 -10.93
N TRP A 88 0.70 5.74 -10.15
CA TRP A 88 2.04 5.17 -10.32
C TRP A 88 2.31 4.05 -9.31
N SER A 89 1.87 4.25 -8.07
CA SER A 89 2.03 3.28 -6.99
C SER A 89 0.93 3.39 -5.96
N VAL A 90 0.58 2.28 -5.33
CA VAL A 90 -0.33 2.19 -4.18
C VAL A 90 0.37 1.41 -3.08
N ARG A 91 0.30 1.90 -1.85
CA ARG A 91 0.80 1.22 -0.66
C ARG A 91 -0.31 1.14 0.36
N LEU A 92 -0.52 -0.05 0.89
CA LEU A 92 -1.46 -0.34 1.96
C LEU A 92 -0.65 -0.75 3.19
N PHE A 93 -0.78 -0.02 4.29
CA PHE A 93 0.03 -0.24 5.50
C PHE A 93 -0.83 -0.83 6.61
N GLY A 94 -0.26 -1.75 7.38
CA GLY A 94 -0.81 -2.30 8.61
C GLY A 94 0.28 -2.50 9.67
N GLU A 95 -0.08 -3.03 10.82
CA GLU A 95 0.81 -3.13 11.99
C GLU A 95 2.08 -3.98 11.73
N ASP A 96 1.99 -5.00 10.87
CA ASP A 96 3.08 -5.95 10.59
C ASP A 96 3.64 -5.84 9.16
N GLY A 97 3.52 -4.65 8.55
CA GLY A 97 4.11 -4.34 7.25
C GLY A 97 3.13 -3.76 6.24
N GLU A 98 3.43 -3.96 4.96
CA GLU A 98 2.73 -3.31 3.86
C GLU A 98 2.54 -4.21 2.65
N TRP A 99 1.53 -3.87 1.84
CA TRP A 99 1.40 -4.34 0.48
C TRP A 99 1.63 -3.17 -0.47
N MET A 100 2.57 -3.33 -1.39
CA MET A 100 2.96 -2.32 -2.36
C MET A 100 2.61 -2.80 -3.76
N LEU A 101 1.97 -1.94 -4.54
CA LEU A 101 1.62 -2.10 -5.95
C LEU A 101 2.25 -0.95 -6.74
N TRP A 102 2.87 -1.24 -7.87
CA TRP A 102 3.52 -0.23 -8.71
C TRP A 102 3.49 -0.62 -10.18
N ARG A 103 3.63 0.37 -11.05
CA ARG A 103 3.79 0.12 -12.48
C ARG A 103 5.21 -0.35 -12.79
N ASN A 104 5.32 -1.45 -13.52
CA ASN A 104 6.56 -1.98 -14.05
C ASN A 104 6.38 -2.34 -15.54
N GLY A 105 6.98 -1.57 -16.44
CA GLY A 105 6.93 -1.84 -17.88
C GLY A 105 5.52 -1.90 -18.47
N GLY A 106 4.60 -1.07 -17.96
CA GLY A 106 3.19 -1.03 -18.41
C GLY A 106 2.28 -2.08 -17.77
N LYS A 107 2.79 -2.94 -16.90
CA LYS A 107 2.01 -3.86 -16.08
C LYS A 107 2.02 -3.41 -14.63
N TRP A 108 1.05 -3.89 -13.86
CA TRP A 108 1.08 -3.73 -12.41
C TRP A 108 1.82 -4.90 -11.77
N THR A 109 2.75 -4.58 -10.89
CA THR A 109 3.48 -5.53 -10.06
C THR A 109 3.20 -5.20 -8.62
N ALA A 110 3.06 -6.21 -7.78
CA ALA A 110 2.91 -6.03 -6.35
C ALA A 110 3.84 -6.92 -5.55
N ARG A 111 4.01 -6.57 -4.28
CA ARG A 111 4.66 -7.41 -3.28
C ARG A 111 4.11 -7.11 -1.89
N THR A 112 4.19 -8.11 -1.03
CA THR A 112 4.05 -7.90 0.41
C THR A 112 5.43 -7.68 1.03
N ILE A 113 5.54 -6.77 1.99
CA ILE A 113 6.72 -6.51 2.80
C ILE A 113 6.30 -6.68 4.25
N ARG A 114 7.00 -7.51 5.02
CA ARG A 114 6.72 -7.72 6.44
C ARG A 114 7.86 -7.19 7.30
N GLU A 115 7.53 -6.73 8.51
CA GLU A 115 8.50 -6.26 9.52
C GLU A 115 8.71 -7.31 10.63
#